data_AF-A0A553B983-F1
#
_entry.id   AF-A0A553B983-F1
#
_cell.length_a   1.000
_cell.length_b   1.000
_cell.length_c   1.000
_cell.angle_alpha   90.00
_cell.angle_beta   90.00
_cell.angle_gamma   90.00
#
_symmetry.space_group_name_H-M   'P 1'
#
loop_
_entity.id
_entity.type
_entity.pdbx_description
1 polymer ?
#
loop_
_entity_poly.entity_id
_entity_poly.type
_entity_poly.pdbx_seq_one_letter_code
_entity_poly.pdbx_strand_id
1 'polypeptide(L)' 'MLTTDLKEGKRAIRVYPPWDTTTNKQAQKTQKWQLDYFLEIPLDKPINLNRAKLFYSQEIN' A
#
# COMPACT_ATOMS: atom_id res chain seq x y z
N MET A 1 4.60 4.10 -10.80
CA MET A 1 3.63 5.15 -10.36
C MET A 1 3.19 5.87 -11.62
N LEU A 2 1.94 6.31 -11.69
CA LEU A 2 1.35 6.72 -12.97
C LEU A 2 2.06 7.94 -13.57
N THR A 3 2.35 7.85 -14.87
CA THR A 3 2.71 8.99 -15.71
C THR A 3 1.42 9.69 -16.13
N THR A 4 1.45 11.01 -16.17
CA THR A 4 0.40 11.83 -16.78
C THR A 4 1.01 12.66 -17.90
N ASP A 5 0.18 13.28 -18.74
CA ASP A 5 0.64 14.16 -19.83
C ASP A 5 1.49 15.33 -19.32
N LEU A 6 1.35 15.70 -18.04
CA LEU A 6 2.07 16.79 -17.40
C LEU A 6 3.33 16.33 -16.64
N LYS A 7 3.45 15.04 -16.30
CA LYS A 7 4.54 14.57 -15.42
C LYS A 7 4.86 13.09 -15.57
N GLU A 8 6.15 12.79 -15.69
CA GLU A 8 6.65 11.42 -15.64
C GLU A 8 6.40 10.78 -14.26
N GLY A 9 5.90 9.55 -14.27
CA GLY A 9 5.75 8.75 -13.08
C GLY A 9 7.09 8.21 -12.53
N LYS A 10 7.03 7.61 -11.34
CA LYS A 10 8.19 6.91 -10.77
C LYS A 10 8.32 5.50 -11.37
N ARG A 11 9.55 5.17 -11.79
CA ARG A 11 9.92 3.85 -12.34
C ARG A 11 10.10 2.76 -11.27
N ALA A 12 10.36 3.13 -10.02
CA ALA A 12 10.44 2.21 -8.88
C ALA A 12 9.92 2.88 -7.61
N ILE A 13 9.40 2.07 -6.67
CA ILE A 13 9.00 2.49 -5.33
C ILE A 13 9.46 1.46 -4.29
N ARG A 14 9.69 1.91 -3.06
CA ARG A 14 9.85 1.03 -1.89
C ARG A 14 8.51 0.93 -1.16
N VAL A 15 8.17 -0.25 -0.67
CA VAL A 15 7.02 -0.50 0.22
C VAL A 15 7.56 -0.76 1.63
N TYR A 16 7.05 -0.03 2.61
CA TYR A 16 7.42 -0.14 4.02
C TYR A 16 6.27 -0.84 4.78
N PRO A 17 6.34 -2.16 4.98
CA PRO A 17 5.30 -2.92 5.69
C PRO A 17 5.26 -2.57 7.21
N PRO A 18 4.25 -3.03 7.95
CA PRO A 18 4.11 -2.74 9.39
C PRO A 18 5.31 -3.19 10.24
N TRP A 19 6.01 -4.24 9.82
CA TRP A 19 7.18 -4.78 10.51
C TRP A 19 8.48 -4.05 10.19
N ASP A 20 8.49 -3.15 9.20
CA ASP A 20 9.67 -2.38 8.87
C ASP A 20 9.77 -1.12 9.74
N THR A 21 10.98 -0.82 10.25
CA THR A 21 11.22 0.34 11.10
C THR A 21 11.85 1.46 10.27
N THR A 22 11.07 2.51 9.98
CA THR A 22 11.55 3.65 9.20
C THR A 22 12.25 4.70 10.07
N THR A 23 13.52 4.96 9.78
CA THR A 23 14.37 5.84 10.62
C THR A 23 14.38 7.31 10.16
N ASN A 24 14.10 7.59 8.90
CA ASN A 24 14.09 8.96 8.36
C ASN A 24 12.66 9.48 8.10
N LYS A 25 12.50 10.81 8.13
CA LYS A 25 11.19 11.48 8.01
C LYS A 25 10.47 11.19 6.68
N GLN A 26 11.20 10.98 5.58
CA GLN A 26 10.58 10.71 4.27
C GLN A 26 10.02 9.29 4.19
N ALA A 27 10.77 8.31 4.72
CA ALA A 27 10.34 6.92 4.82
C ALA A 27 9.14 6.79 5.77
N GLN A 28 9.15 7.49 6.92
CA GLN A 28 8.02 7.53 7.84
C GLN A 28 6.73 8.07 7.20
N LYS A 29 6.83 9.19 6.47
CA LYS A 29 5.69 9.72 5.71
C LYS A 29 5.21 8.75 4.63
N THR A 30 6.14 8.03 4.00
CA THR A 30 5.82 7.05 2.95
C THR A 30 5.14 5.81 3.54
N GLN A 31 5.66 5.28 4.64
CA GLN A 31 5.08 4.18 5.38
C GLN A 31 3.66 4.52 5.85
N LYS A 32 3.45 5.73 6.38
CA LYS A 32 2.13 6.16 6.86
C LYS A 32 1.02 5.94 5.82
N TRP A 33 1.17 6.47 4.60
CA TRP A 33 0.14 6.28 3.58
C TRP A 33 0.12 4.85 3.03
N GLN A 34 1.26 4.14 2.99
CA GLN A 34 1.30 2.76 2.52
C GLN A 34 0.52 1.82 3.45
N LEU A 35 0.58 2.04 4.76
CA LEU A 35 -0.15 1.24 5.76
C LEU A 35 -1.66 1.34 5.57
N ASP A 36 -2.18 2.49 5.12
CA ASP A 36 -3.61 2.67 4.85
C ASP A 36 -4.12 1.72 3.77
N TYR A 37 -3.25 1.28 2.86
CA TYR A 37 -3.57 0.34 1.76
C TYR A 37 -2.92 -1.05 1.94
N PHE A 38 -2.22 -1.30 3.05
CA PHE A 38 -1.59 -2.57 3.30
C PHE A 38 -2.63 -3.63 3.68
N LEU A 39 -2.56 -4.80 3.05
CA LEU A 39 -3.34 -5.99 3.40
C LEU A 39 -2.38 -7.13 3.74
N GLU A 40 -2.41 -7.58 4.99
CA GLU A 40 -1.58 -8.69 5.46
C GLU A 40 -2.17 -10.04 5.02
N ILE A 41 -1.28 -10.98 4.65
CA ILE A 41 -1.61 -12.38 4.38
C ILE A 41 -0.86 -13.24 5.40
N PRO A 42 -1.44 -13.48 6.59
CA PRO A 42 -0.81 -14.28 7.64
C PRO A 42 -0.85 -15.78 7.32
N LEU A 43 0.14 -16.54 7.82
CA LEU A 43 0.26 -17.99 7.62
C LEU A 43 -0.70 -18.79 8.50
N ASP A 44 -0.95 -18.30 9.71
CA ASP A 44 -1.62 -19.01 10.81
C ASP A 44 -3.00 -18.43 11.16
N LYS A 45 -3.43 -17.40 10.43
CA LYS A 45 -4.66 -16.65 10.70
C LYS A 45 -5.46 -16.42 9.41
N PRO A 46 -6.78 -16.23 9.51
CA PRO A 46 -7.57 -15.82 8.36
C PRO A 46 -7.15 -14.43 7.84
N ILE A 47 -7.18 -14.26 6.52
CA ILE A 47 -7.04 -12.95 5.86
C ILE A 47 -8.23 -12.06 6.25
N ASN A 48 -8.00 -10.75 6.43
CA ASN A 48 -9.08 -9.79 6.62
C ASN A 48 -9.88 -9.58 5.31
N LEU A 49 -10.92 -10.41 5.12
CA LEU A 49 -11.75 -10.38 3.91
C LEU A 49 -12.54 -9.08 3.75
N ASN A 50 -12.91 -8.40 4.84
CA ASN A 50 -13.60 -7.11 4.75
C ASN A 50 -12.69 -6.04 4.13
N ARG A 51 -11.42 -6.02 4.53
CA ARG A 51 -10.40 -5.14 3.98
C ARG A 51 -10.05 -5.51 2.53
N ALA A 52 -9.97 -6.80 2.22
CA ALA A 52 -9.78 -7.26 0.84
C ALA A 52 -10.94 -6.82 -0.07
N LYS A 53 -12.19 -6.97 0.38
CA LYS A 53 -13.37 -6.46 -0.34
C LYS A 53 -13.27 -4.95 -0.54
N LEU A 54 -12.98 -4.17 0.50
CA LEU A 54 -12.81 -2.72 0.39
C LEU A 54 -11.82 -2.30 -0.71
N PHE A 55 -10.72 -3.03 -0.89
CA PHE A 55 -9.70 -2.67 -1.88
C PHE A 55 -9.93 -3.23 -3.29
N TYR A 56 -10.64 -4.35 -3.41
CA TYR A 56 -10.69 -5.12 -4.66
C TYR A 56 -12.10 -5.43 -5.16
N SER A 57 -13.16 -5.07 -4.43
CA SER A 57 -14.51 -5.15 -4.98
C SER A 57 -14.67 -4.08 -6.05
N GLN A 58 -14.82 -4.51 -7.31
CA GLN A 58 -15.34 -3.65 -8.37
C GLN A 58 -16.84 -3.47 -8.11
N GLU A 59 -17.33 -2.24 -8.00
CA GLU A 59 -18.71 -2.01 -8.43
C GLU A 59 -18.69 -2.12 -9.95
N ILE A 60 -19.30 -3.19 -10.47
CA ILE A 60 -19.61 -3.29 -11.89
C ILE A 60 -20.68 -2.23 -12.16
N ASN A 61 -20.26 -1.08 -12.69
CA ASN A 61 -21.15 -0.15 -13.39
C ASN A 61 -21.08 -0.45 -14.89
#